data_AF-A0A923W4D3-F1
#
_entry.id   AF-A0A923W4D3-F1
#
_cell.length_a   1.000
_cell.length_b   1.000
_cell.length_c   1.000
_cell.angle_alpha   90.00
_cell.angle_beta   90.00
_cell.angle_gamma   90.00
#
_symmetry.space_group_name_H-M   'P 1'
#
loop_
_entity.id
_entity.type
_entity.pdbx_description
1 polymer ?
#
loop_
_entity_poly.entity_id
_entity_poly.type
_entity_poly.pdbx_seq_one_letter_code
_entity_poly.pdbx_strand_id
1 'polypeptide(L)'
;MSEPPRLVAITEHSHDVLIDLVYASANNFTGRVIYRHGRCFLHPQAESSLRRAVLAARGLGFRLKILDAFRPQAAQEALWAAAPNPDYIADPKKGSNHTRGVAVDLTLAGADGQALDMGTPVDTMTAASHHFHAGHAAAVQVNRMRLLTVMLEAGFVHHPREWWHYQLPGADQFPLMDSPDLPADAPEVTAPGG
;
A
#
# COMPACT_ATOMS: atom_id res chain seq x y z
N MET A 1 20.49 -8.50 -20.61
CA MET A 1 19.34 -7.84 -19.97
C MET A 1 18.67 -8.91 -19.12
N SER A 2 18.67 -8.77 -17.80
CA SER A 2 17.99 -9.74 -16.91
C SER A 2 16.48 -9.55 -17.03
N GLU A 3 15.72 -10.63 -17.05
CA GLU A 3 14.25 -10.58 -17.03
C GLU A 3 13.75 -9.76 -15.82
N PRO A 4 12.66 -8.99 -15.96
CA PRO A 4 12.07 -8.28 -14.83
C PRO A 4 11.66 -9.30 -13.75
N PRO A 5 11.92 -9.01 -12.47
CA PRO A 5 11.58 -9.92 -11.39
C PRO A 5 10.06 -10.13 -11.31
N ARG A 6 9.64 -11.40 -11.30
CA ARG A 6 8.24 -11.77 -11.14
C ARG A 6 7.73 -11.33 -9.77
N LEU A 7 6.59 -10.65 -9.75
CA LEU A 7 5.90 -10.26 -8.52
C LEU A 7 5.58 -11.48 -7.64
N VAL A 8 5.71 -11.32 -6.33
CA VAL A 8 5.41 -12.34 -5.33
C VAL A 8 3.99 -12.15 -4.80
N ALA A 9 3.21 -13.22 -4.79
CA ALA A 9 1.87 -13.22 -4.21
C ALA A 9 1.94 -13.19 -2.67
N ILE A 10 1.27 -12.21 -2.08
CA ILE A 10 1.12 -12.06 -0.64
C ILE A 10 -0.24 -12.62 -0.24
N THR A 11 -0.26 -13.52 0.73
CA THR A 11 -1.50 -14.08 1.27
C THR A 11 -1.46 -14.03 2.79
N GLU A 12 -2.64 -13.94 3.43
CA GLU A 12 -2.75 -13.92 4.88
C GLU A 12 -2.06 -15.13 5.53
N HIS A 13 -2.22 -16.31 4.94
CA HIS A 13 -1.63 -17.54 5.46
C HIS A 13 -0.10 -17.59 5.31
N SER A 14 0.43 -17.28 4.13
CA SER A 14 1.88 -17.42 3.86
C SER A 14 2.75 -16.29 4.42
N HIS A 15 2.14 -15.17 4.82
CA HIS A 15 2.84 -13.98 5.31
C HIS A 15 2.39 -13.54 6.70
N ASP A 16 1.38 -14.18 7.29
CA ASP A 16 0.81 -13.81 8.60
C ASP A 16 0.42 -12.33 8.67
N VAL A 17 -0.31 -11.89 7.64
CA VAL A 17 -0.88 -10.54 7.50
C VAL A 17 -2.40 -10.62 7.43
N LEU A 18 -3.05 -9.47 7.55
CA LEU A 18 -4.44 -9.26 7.13
C LEU A 18 -4.42 -8.53 5.78
N ILE A 19 -5.38 -8.84 4.89
CA ILE A 19 -5.50 -8.20 3.59
C ILE A 19 -6.90 -7.61 3.44
N ASP A 20 -6.97 -6.30 3.22
CA ASP A 20 -8.20 -5.55 3.02
C ASP A 20 -7.96 -4.47 1.97
N LEU A 21 -7.76 -4.93 0.72
CA LEU A 21 -7.42 -4.05 -0.39
C LEU A 21 -8.56 -3.08 -0.67
N VAL A 22 -8.39 -1.79 -0.31
CA VAL A 22 -9.50 -0.82 -0.26
C VAL A 22 -10.15 -0.60 -1.62
N TYR A 23 -9.35 -0.67 -2.68
CA TYR A 23 -9.81 -0.52 -4.06
C TYR A 23 -10.48 -1.78 -4.64
N ALA A 24 -10.50 -2.90 -3.92
CA ALA A 24 -11.30 -4.08 -4.26
C ALA A 24 -12.75 -3.99 -3.74
N SER A 25 -13.10 -2.89 -3.07
CA SER A 25 -14.47 -2.56 -2.64
C SER A 25 -14.86 -1.17 -3.13
N ALA A 26 -16.15 -0.83 -3.09
CA ALA A 26 -16.60 0.54 -3.35
C ALA A 26 -16.35 1.51 -2.19
N ASN A 27 -15.86 1.01 -1.04
CA ASN A 27 -15.55 1.80 0.15
C ASN A 27 -14.14 2.42 0.04
N ASN A 28 -13.95 3.26 -0.97
CA ASN A 28 -12.74 4.05 -1.19
C ASN A 28 -13.14 5.43 -1.73
N PHE A 29 -12.18 6.36 -1.88
CA PHE A 29 -12.49 7.74 -2.26
C PHE A 29 -13.16 7.89 -3.63
N THR A 30 -13.03 6.91 -4.54
CA THR A 30 -13.69 6.93 -5.86
C THR A 30 -15.16 6.50 -5.81
N GLY A 31 -15.59 5.83 -4.73
CA GLY A 31 -16.92 5.22 -4.62
C GLY A 31 -17.16 4.04 -5.58
N ARG A 32 -16.11 3.53 -6.23
CA ARG A 32 -16.19 2.45 -7.24
C ARG A 32 -15.20 1.34 -6.92
N VAL A 33 -15.53 0.11 -7.31
CA VAL A 33 -14.58 -1.01 -7.27
C VAL A 33 -13.59 -0.83 -8.43
N ILE A 34 -12.30 -0.76 -8.13
CA ILE A 34 -11.23 -0.61 -9.13
C ILE A 34 -10.54 -1.97 -9.38
N TYR A 35 -10.30 -2.75 -8.32
CA TYR A 35 -9.73 -4.09 -8.44
C TYR A 35 -10.84 -5.13 -8.57
N ARG A 36 -10.81 -5.92 -9.64
CA ARG A 36 -11.73 -7.06 -9.82
C ARG A 36 -11.46 -8.21 -8.84
N HIS A 37 -10.21 -8.34 -8.38
CA HIS A 37 -9.78 -9.42 -7.50
C HIS A 37 -8.92 -8.86 -6.36
N GLY A 38 -9.20 -9.28 -5.13
CA GLY A 38 -8.47 -8.87 -3.91
C GLY A 38 -7.10 -9.53 -3.74
N ARG A 39 -6.31 -9.69 -4.81
CA ARG A 39 -5.00 -10.34 -4.76
C ARG A 39 -3.89 -9.31 -4.50
N CYS A 40 -3.08 -9.57 -3.49
CA CYS A 40 -1.98 -8.70 -3.09
C CYS A 40 -0.66 -9.21 -3.67
N PHE A 41 0.13 -8.32 -4.27
CA PHE A 41 1.44 -8.64 -4.83
C PHE A 41 2.49 -7.60 -4.46
N LEU A 42 3.75 -8.03 -4.32
CA LEU A 42 4.89 -7.16 -4.10
C LEU A 42 6.10 -7.62 -4.92
N HIS A 43 7.00 -6.68 -5.22
CA HIS A 43 8.34 -6.98 -5.70
C HIS A 43 9.09 -7.86 -4.69
N PRO A 44 9.93 -8.83 -5.10
CA PRO A 44 10.62 -9.73 -4.16
C PRO A 44 11.39 -9.03 -3.04
N GLN A 45 12.04 -7.89 -3.33
CA GLN A 45 12.72 -7.10 -2.29
C GLN A 45 11.75 -6.49 -1.27
N ALA A 46 10.58 -6.02 -1.73
CA ALA A 46 9.56 -5.44 -0.86
C ALA A 46 8.88 -6.54 -0.03
N GLU A 47 8.67 -7.73 -0.60
CA GLU A 47 8.20 -8.90 0.13
C GLU A 47 9.17 -9.31 1.25
N SER A 48 10.48 -9.32 0.98
CA SER A 48 11.50 -9.63 1.99
C SER A 48 11.46 -8.63 3.15
N SER A 49 11.33 -7.33 2.83
CA SER A 49 11.13 -6.29 3.84
C SER A 49 9.81 -6.46 4.59
N LEU A 50 8.71 -6.79 3.91
CA LEU A 50 7.42 -7.06 4.55
C LEU A 50 7.53 -8.20 5.57
N ARG A 51 8.25 -9.29 5.28
CA ARG A 51 8.47 -10.37 6.25
C ARG A 51 9.18 -9.88 7.52
N ARG A 52 10.17 -8.99 7.40
CA ARG A 52 10.82 -8.36 8.56
C ARG A 52 9.84 -7.48 9.33
N ALA A 53 9.01 -6.71 8.63
CA ALA A 53 7.98 -5.87 9.26
C ALA A 53 6.95 -6.72 10.03
N VAL A 54 6.54 -7.87 9.49
CA VAL A 54 5.64 -8.81 10.18
C VAL A 54 6.26 -9.31 11.48
N LEU A 55 7.54 -9.72 11.46
CA LEU A 55 8.24 -10.17 12.67
C LEU A 55 8.34 -9.04 13.72
N ALA A 56 8.67 -7.83 13.29
CA ALA A 56 8.74 -6.67 14.18
C ALA A 56 7.36 -6.31 14.78
N ALA A 57 6.30 -6.27 13.97
CA ALA A 57 4.94 -6.03 14.43
C ALA A 57 4.50 -7.07 15.46
N ARG A 58 4.78 -8.35 15.19
CA ARG A 58 4.47 -9.45 16.11
C ARG A 58 5.21 -9.34 17.43
N GLY A 59 6.48 -8.91 17.42
CA GLY A 59 7.25 -8.64 18.64
C GLY A 59 6.62 -7.56 19.53
N LEU A 60 5.82 -6.66 18.94
CA LEU A 60 5.06 -5.61 19.64
C LEU A 60 3.62 -6.03 19.96
N GLY A 61 3.20 -7.25 19.62
CA GLY A 61 1.84 -7.76 19.85
C GLY A 61 0.82 -7.35 18.79
N PHE A 62 1.25 -6.97 17.59
CA PHE A 62 0.39 -6.55 16.48
C PHE A 62 0.52 -7.45 15.25
N ARG A 63 -0.47 -7.36 14.35
CA ARG A 63 -0.39 -7.87 12.98
C ARG A 63 -0.37 -6.70 12.00
N LEU A 64 0.16 -6.92 10.80
CA LEU A 64 0.06 -5.94 9.71
C LEU A 64 -1.23 -6.18 8.92
N LYS A 65 -1.92 -5.11 8.57
CA LYS A 65 -3.09 -5.12 7.69
C LYS A 65 -2.80 -4.31 6.43
N ILE A 66 -2.70 -4.98 5.29
CA ILE A 66 -2.40 -4.39 3.98
C ILE A 66 -3.67 -3.83 3.36
N LEU A 67 -3.61 -2.57 2.95
CA LEU A 67 -4.69 -1.76 2.40
C LEU A 67 -4.52 -1.52 0.89
N ASP A 68 -3.27 -1.44 0.42
CA ASP A 68 -2.92 -1.47 -1.01
C ASP A 68 -1.49 -1.97 -1.19
N ALA A 69 -1.17 -2.47 -2.38
CA ALA A 69 0.16 -2.99 -2.72
C ALA A 69 0.42 -2.76 -4.21
N PHE A 70 0.90 -3.77 -4.96
CA PHE A 70 1.05 -3.60 -6.40
C PHE A 70 -0.25 -3.15 -7.08
N ARG A 71 -0.16 -2.02 -7.78
CA ARG A 71 -1.27 -1.39 -8.51
C ARG A 71 -0.95 -1.37 -10.00
N PRO A 72 -1.68 -2.11 -10.85
CA PRO A 72 -1.52 -2.04 -12.30
C PRO A 72 -1.71 -0.62 -12.83
N GLN A 73 -1.03 -0.29 -13.93
CA GLN A 73 -1.09 1.03 -14.56
C GLN A 73 -2.53 1.49 -14.82
N ALA A 74 -3.40 0.63 -15.34
CA ALA A 74 -4.80 0.99 -15.61
C ALA A 74 -5.58 1.35 -14.33
N ALA A 75 -5.23 0.77 -13.17
CA ALA A 75 -5.85 1.13 -11.90
C ALA A 75 -5.35 2.50 -11.44
N GLN A 76 -4.04 2.78 -11.62
CA GLN A 76 -3.49 4.12 -11.38
C GLN A 76 -4.18 5.19 -12.23
N GLU A 77 -4.45 4.90 -13.51
CA GLU A 77 -5.19 5.78 -14.41
C GLU A 77 -6.64 5.99 -13.95
N ALA A 78 -7.31 4.95 -13.49
CA ALA A 78 -8.68 5.05 -12.96
C ALA A 78 -8.74 5.93 -11.70
N LEU A 79 -7.79 5.79 -10.78
CA LEU A 79 -7.69 6.65 -9.59
C LEU A 79 -7.41 8.10 -9.97
N TRP A 80 -6.49 8.35 -10.90
CA TRP A 80 -6.17 9.69 -11.39
C TRP A 80 -7.38 10.35 -12.08
N ALA A 81 -8.13 9.60 -12.89
CA ALA A 81 -9.35 10.11 -13.53
C ALA A 81 -10.44 10.49 -12.52
N ALA A 82 -10.51 9.80 -11.38
CA ALA A 82 -11.48 10.09 -10.33
C ALA A 82 -11.12 11.36 -9.51
N ALA A 83 -9.84 11.58 -9.21
CA ALA A 83 -9.39 12.75 -8.45
C ALA A 83 -7.96 13.19 -8.84
N PRO A 84 -7.76 13.96 -9.93
CA PRO A 84 -6.44 14.34 -10.40
C PRO A 84 -5.79 15.35 -9.45
N ASN A 85 -5.04 14.86 -8.46
CA ASN A 85 -4.33 15.67 -7.48
C ASN A 85 -2.89 15.14 -7.30
N PRO A 86 -1.87 15.78 -7.90
CA PRO A 86 -0.50 15.29 -7.89
C PRO A 86 0.18 15.31 -6.52
N ASP A 87 -0.43 15.95 -5.51
CA ASP A 87 0.08 15.91 -4.13
C ASP A 87 -0.17 14.56 -3.43
N TYR A 88 -1.13 13.76 -3.91
CA TYR A 88 -1.57 12.50 -3.27
C TYR A 88 -1.77 11.35 -4.27
N ILE A 89 -2.13 11.66 -5.52
CA ILE A 89 -2.25 10.65 -6.58
C ILE A 89 -1.14 10.88 -7.58
N ALA A 90 -0.27 9.88 -7.75
CA ALA A 90 0.80 9.97 -8.74
C ALA A 90 0.24 10.15 -10.16
N ASP A 91 0.80 11.09 -10.91
CA ASP A 91 0.50 11.26 -12.34
C ASP A 91 0.84 9.95 -13.08
N PRO A 92 -0.13 9.28 -13.73
CA PRO A 92 0.10 8.03 -14.44
C PRO A 92 1.23 8.10 -15.47
N LYS A 93 1.54 9.29 -16.02
CA LYS A 93 2.64 9.50 -16.98
C LYS A 93 4.03 9.36 -16.35
N LYS A 94 4.15 9.64 -15.05
CA LYS A 94 5.38 9.40 -14.26
C LYS A 94 5.40 7.99 -13.68
N GLY A 95 4.20 7.44 -13.49
CA GLY A 95 3.96 6.15 -12.89
C GLY A 95 4.01 6.18 -11.35
N SER A 96 3.41 5.18 -10.72
CA SER A 96 3.35 5.07 -9.26
C SER A 96 4.42 4.10 -8.72
N ASN A 97 4.82 4.30 -7.45
CA ASN A 97 5.65 3.33 -6.75
C ASN A 97 4.88 2.02 -6.45
N HIS A 98 3.55 2.08 -6.40
CA HIS A 98 2.70 0.89 -6.39
C HIS A 98 2.79 0.12 -7.70
N THR A 99 2.85 0.80 -8.85
CA THR A 99 3.02 0.17 -10.17
C THR A 99 4.43 -0.41 -10.37
N ARG A 100 5.39 -0.05 -9.51
CA ARG A 100 6.71 -0.69 -9.45
C ARG A 100 6.75 -1.89 -8.51
N GLY A 101 5.65 -2.16 -7.79
CA GLY A 101 5.53 -3.26 -6.82
C GLY A 101 6.34 -3.06 -5.54
N VAL A 102 6.92 -1.88 -5.32
CA VAL A 102 7.82 -1.59 -4.19
C VAL A 102 7.21 -0.69 -3.12
N ALA A 103 5.95 -0.30 -3.28
CA ALA A 103 5.15 0.43 -2.30
C ALA A 103 4.04 -0.46 -1.72
N VAL A 104 3.67 -0.16 -0.48
CA VAL A 104 2.59 -0.82 0.26
C VAL A 104 1.91 0.20 1.18
N ASP A 105 0.59 0.18 1.17
CA ASP A 105 -0.24 0.92 2.10
C ASP A 105 -0.73 -0.04 3.18
N LEU A 106 -0.51 0.29 4.46
CA LEU A 106 -0.89 -0.60 5.55
C LEU A 106 -1.14 0.12 6.88
N THR A 107 -1.69 -0.64 7.82
CA THR A 107 -1.85 -0.25 9.22
C THR A 107 -1.46 -1.40 10.16
N LEU A 108 -1.37 -1.10 11.46
CA LEU A 108 -1.29 -2.10 12.52
C LEU A 108 -2.69 -2.56 12.90
N ALA A 109 -2.83 -3.84 13.25
CA ALA A 109 -4.04 -4.41 13.79
C ALA A 109 -3.77 -5.13 15.12
N GLY A 110 -4.75 -5.06 16.03
CA GLY A 110 -4.76 -5.78 17.29
C GLY A 110 -4.95 -7.29 17.11
N ALA A 111 -4.95 -8.03 18.22
CA ALA A 111 -5.16 -9.48 18.22
C ALA A 111 -6.56 -9.89 17.72
N ASP A 112 -7.54 -9.01 17.83
CA ASP A 112 -8.90 -9.14 17.30
C ASP A 112 -9.00 -8.82 15.80
N GLY A 113 -7.87 -8.45 15.17
CA GLY A 113 -7.80 -8.05 13.77
C GLY A 113 -8.30 -6.63 13.49
N GLN A 114 -8.69 -5.87 14.51
CA GLN A 114 -9.13 -4.49 14.33
C GLN A 114 -7.94 -3.57 14.09
N ALA A 115 -8.06 -2.73 13.07
CA ALA A 115 -7.05 -1.73 12.77
C ALA A 115 -6.93 -0.73 13.94
N LEU A 116 -5.71 -0.33 14.27
CA LEU A 116 -5.49 0.74 15.23
C LEU A 116 -6.04 2.06 14.68
N ASP A 117 -6.53 2.91 15.59
CA ASP A 117 -6.91 4.27 15.24
C ASP A 117 -5.67 5.09 14.86
N MET A 118 -5.65 5.55 13.62
CA MET A 118 -4.60 6.36 13.02
C MET A 118 -5.05 7.81 12.82
N GLY A 119 -6.20 8.23 13.35
CA GLY A 119 -6.74 9.59 13.36
C GLY A 119 -7.36 10.06 12.05
N THR A 120 -7.05 9.41 10.94
CA THR A 120 -7.73 9.62 9.65
C THR A 120 -7.86 8.28 8.94
N PRO A 121 -8.89 8.10 8.09
CA PRO A 121 -8.92 7.02 7.11
C PRO A 121 -7.71 7.07 6.16
N VAL A 122 -7.40 5.93 5.53
CA VAL A 122 -6.57 5.88 4.31
C VAL A 122 -7.20 6.74 3.21
N ASP A 123 -6.39 7.26 2.29
CA ASP A 123 -6.77 8.21 1.22
C ASP A 123 -7.27 9.58 1.72
N THR A 124 -7.07 9.92 2.99
CA THR A 124 -7.33 11.28 3.47
C THR A 124 -6.30 12.26 2.89
N MET A 125 -6.71 13.10 1.94
CA MET A 125 -5.81 14.01 1.21
C MET A 125 -5.66 15.39 1.89
N THR A 126 -5.36 15.41 3.19
CA THR A 126 -5.19 16.65 3.96
C THR A 126 -3.97 16.57 4.89
N ALA A 127 -3.49 17.69 5.43
CA ALA A 127 -2.38 17.70 6.37
C ALA A 127 -2.58 16.80 7.62
N ALA A 128 -3.82 16.40 7.93
CA ALA A 128 -4.11 15.45 9.00
C ALA A 128 -3.61 14.02 8.70
N SER A 129 -3.38 13.64 7.45
CA SER A 129 -2.82 12.33 7.09
C SER A 129 -1.30 12.24 7.24
N HIS A 130 -0.60 13.37 7.40
CA HIS A 130 0.86 13.39 7.51
C HIS A 130 1.33 12.69 8.78
N HIS A 131 2.38 11.89 8.71
CA HIS A 131 2.87 11.07 9.83
C HIS A 131 3.01 11.85 11.15
N PHE A 132 3.60 13.04 11.08
CA PHE A 132 3.95 13.87 12.24
C PHE A 132 2.94 14.99 12.52
N HIS A 133 1.68 14.83 12.08
CA HIS A 133 0.64 15.81 12.37
C HIS A 133 0.36 15.92 13.88
N ALA A 134 0.70 17.05 14.47
CA ALA A 134 0.60 17.28 15.92
C ALA A 134 -0.83 17.47 16.45
N GLY A 135 -1.82 17.67 15.56
CA GLY A 135 -3.22 17.91 15.95
C GLY A 135 -4.00 16.67 16.37
N HIS A 136 -3.42 15.47 16.27
CA HIS A 136 -4.07 14.23 16.70
C HIS A 136 -3.94 13.98 18.19
N ALA A 137 -4.86 13.18 18.76
CA ALA A 137 -4.73 12.68 20.12
C ALA A 137 -3.41 11.92 20.32
N ALA A 138 -2.85 11.95 21.53
CA ALA A 138 -1.57 11.30 21.84
C ALA A 138 -1.55 9.79 21.50
N ALA A 139 -2.68 9.10 21.71
CA ALA A 139 -2.81 7.68 21.36
C ALA A 139 -2.64 7.42 19.84
N VAL A 140 -3.21 8.28 19.00
CA VAL A 140 -3.06 8.22 17.53
C VAL A 140 -1.61 8.47 17.14
N GLN A 141 -0.96 9.48 17.74
CA GLN A 141 0.44 9.78 17.47
C GLN A 141 1.33 8.57 17.83
N VAL A 142 1.08 7.94 18.97
CA VAL A 142 1.77 6.70 19.38
C VAL A 142 1.54 5.56 18.39
N ASN A 143 0.32 5.37 17.90
CA ASN A 143 0.02 4.33 16.90
C ASN A 143 0.76 4.57 15.58
N ARG A 144 0.78 5.81 15.08
CA ARG A 144 1.54 6.19 13.89
C ARG A 144 3.03 5.98 14.07
N MET A 145 3.57 6.30 15.25
CA MET A 145 4.99 6.06 15.56
C MET A 145 5.33 4.57 15.64
N ARG A 146 4.44 3.73 16.20
CA ARG A 146 4.62 2.27 16.18
C ARG A 146 4.70 1.73 14.76
N LEU A 147 3.76 2.13 13.90
CA LEU A 147 3.76 1.72 12.49
C LEU A 147 5.04 2.18 11.79
N LEU A 148 5.41 3.46 11.98
CA LEU A 148 6.62 4.03 11.42
C LEU A 148 7.86 3.24 11.84
N THR A 149 8.04 2.97 13.13
CA THR A 149 9.18 2.18 13.64
C THR A 149 9.21 0.78 13.03
N VAL A 150 8.09 0.06 13.02
CA VAL A 150 8.02 -1.29 12.44
C VAL A 150 8.47 -1.30 10.98
N MET A 151 8.02 -0.32 10.20
CA MET A 151 8.30 -0.27 8.77
C MET A 151 9.72 0.22 8.47
N LEU A 152 10.24 1.20 9.22
CA LEU A 152 11.62 1.68 9.05
C LEU A 152 12.65 0.60 9.42
N GLU A 153 12.45 -0.11 10.54
CA GLU A 153 13.31 -1.23 10.96
C GLU A 153 13.31 -2.37 9.94
N ALA A 154 12.21 -2.53 9.21
CA ALA A 154 12.09 -3.50 8.13
C ALA A 154 12.79 -3.07 6.82
N GLY A 155 13.29 -1.83 6.74
CA GLY A 155 14.00 -1.29 5.58
C GLY A 155 13.12 -0.53 4.58
N PHE A 156 11.90 -0.15 4.97
CA PHE A 156 11.10 0.79 4.18
C PHE A 156 11.41 2.24 4.56
N VAL A 157 10.96 3.17 3.72
CA VAL A 157 10.83 4.60 4.03
C VAL A 157 9.35 5.00 3.95
N HIS A 158 8.95 6.01 4.72
CA HIS A 158 7.58 6.52 4.74
C HIS A 158 7.37 7.61 3.70
N HIS A 159 6.13 7.81 3.26
CA HIS A 159 5.75 8.99 2.51
C HIS A 159 5.47 10.17 3.47
N PRO A 160 5.98 11.39 3.22
CA PRO A 160 5.82 12.51 4.16
C PRO A 160 4.36 12.94 4.40
N ARG A 161 3.46 12.67 3.43
CA ARG A 161 2.07 13.14 3.46
C ARG A 161 1.05 12.07 3.83
N GLU A 162 1.46 10.83 3.99
CA GLU A 162 0.54 9.69 4.11
C GLU A 162 1.06 8.74 5.19
N TRP A 163 0.33 8.63 6.31
CA TRP A 163 0.75 7.78 7.43
C TRP A 163 0.76 6.28 7.11
N TRP A 164 0.04 5.88 6.07
CA TRP A 164 -0.16 4.49 5.66
C TRP A 164 0.86 4.03 4.61
N HIS A 165 1.45 4.96 3.84
CA HIS A 165 2.25 4.64 2.65
C HIS A 165 3.72 4.44 3.00
N TYR A 166 4.23 3.28 2.62
CA TYR A 166 5.64 2.91 2.75
C TYR A 166 6.18 2.34 1.45
N GLN A 167 7.46 2.57 1.19
CA GLN A 167 8.11 2.10 -0.03
C GLN A 167 9.59 1.76 0.21
N LEU A 168 10.20 1.01 -0.69
CA LEU A 168 11.64 0.80 -0.65
C LEU A 168 12.39 2.13 -0.92
N PRO A 169 13.60 2.31 -0.34
CA PRO A 169 14.51 3.37 -0.74
C PRO A 169 14.78 3.34 -2.25
N GLY A 170 14.83 4.51 -2.89
CA GLY A 170 15.04 4.61 -4.35
C GLY A 170 13.92 3.98 -5.18
N ALA A 171 12.69 3.97 -4.66
CA ALA A 171 11.53 3.35 -5.32
C ALA A 171 11.36 3.78 -6.79
N ASP A 172 11.67 5.02 -7.13
CA ASP A 172 11.57 5.59 -8.47
C ASP A 172 12.57 4.98 -9.48
N GLN A 173 13.64 4.34 -8.99
CA GLN A 173 14.66 3.66 -9.79
C GLN A 173 14.23 2.26 -10.24
N PHE A 174 13.19 1.69 -9.63
CA PHE A 174 12.64 0.42 -10.05
C PHE A 174 11.86 0.60 -11.37
N PRO A 175 11.93 -0.37 -12.29
CA PRO A 175 11.16 -0.29 -13.53
C PRO A 175 9.67 -0.31 -13.23
N LEU A 176 8.90 0.43 -14.03
CA LEU A 176 7.46 0.25 -14.07
C LEU A 176 7.16 -1.19 -14.47
N MET A 177 6.25 -1.82 -13.74
CA MET A 177 5.74 -3.12 -14.09
C MET A 177 4.41 -2.92 -14.78
N ASP A 178 4.47 -2.95 -16.11
CA ASP A 178 3.28 -3.30 -16.88
C ASP A 178 2.97 -4.76 -16.60
N SER A 179 1.69 -5.14 -16.55
CA SER A 179 1.33 -6.55 -16.46
C SER A 179 1.61 -7.22 -17.81
N PRO A 180 2.78 -7.87 -17.98
CA PRO A 180 2.77 -9.24 -18.48
C PRO A 180 3.76 -10.13 -17.70
N ASP A 181 3.32 -11.33 -17.34
CA ASP A 181 3.97 -12.39 -16.54
C ASP A 181 3.57 -12.51 -15.06
N LEU A 182 2.50 -11.83 -14.66
CA LEU A 182 1.68 -12.35 -13.58
C LEU A 182 1.04 -13.68 -14.05
N PRO A 183 1.11 -14.78 -13.29
CA PRO A 183 0.49 -16.05 -13.70
C PRO A 183 -1.02 -15.84 -13.93
N ALA A 184 -1.45 -15.90 -15.21
CA ALA A 184 -2.80 -15.92 -15.83
C ALA A 184 -3.99 -15.13 -15.23
N ASP A 185 -3.87 -14.61 -14.02
CA ASP A 185 -4.97 -14.26 -13.12
C ASP A 185 -4.69 -12.89 -12.46
N ALA A 186 -3.96 -12.01 -13.15
CA ALA A 186 -3.70 -10.64 -12.74
C ALA A 186 -4.99 -9.79 -12.81
N PRO A 187 -5.12 -8.75 -11.97
CA PRO A 187 -6.27 -7.85 -12.02
C PRO A 187 -6.31 -7.09 -13.35
N GLU A 188 -7.22 -7.49 -14.25
CA GLU A 188 -7.60 -6.73 -15.43
C GLU A 188 -8.52 -5.59 -14.99
N VAL A 189 -8.15 -4.36 -15.32
CA VAL A 189 -8.90 -3.15 -14.95
C VAL A 189 -9.97 -2.90 -16.00
N THR A 190 -11.19 -2.61 -15.58
CA THR A 190 -12.24 -2.18 -16.52
C THR A 190 -11.94 -0.77 -17.02
N ALA A 191 -11.67 -0.63 -18.32
CA ALA A 191 -11.74 0.66 -18.98
C ALA A 191 -13.14 1.28 -18.77
N PRO A 192 -13.26 2.61 -18.62
CA PRO A 192 -14.56 3.24 -18.51
C PRO A 192 -15.36 2.96 -19.79
N GLY A 193 -16.54 2.35 -19.63
CA GLY A 193 -17.51 2.18 -20.71
C GLY A 193 -17.92 3.56 -21.24
N GLY A 194 -17.92 3.68 -22.58
CA GLY A 194 -18.36 4.88 -23.30
C GLY A 194 -19.86 5.13 -23.25
#